data_AF-A0A328ACY4-F1
#
_entry.id   AF-A0A328ACY4-F1
#
_cell.length_a   1.000
_cell.length_b   1.000
_cell.length_c   1.000
_cell.angle_alpha   90.00
_cell.angle_beta   90.00
_cell.angle_gamma   90.00
#
_symmetry.space_group_name_H-M   'P 1'
#
loop_
_entity.id
_entity.type
_entity.pdbx_description
1 polymer ?
#
loop_
_entity_poly.entity_id
_entity_poly.type
_entity_poly.pdbx_seq_one_letter_code
_entity_poly.pdbx_strand_id
1 'polypeptide(L)'
;MSQAASRDLTFLGIGLLASAAMSGVLAWLHMRALSQAYGVICGSGGGELAHCPACYAAVGFLASGLLALAVAALPRMRRLKAAA
;
A
#
# COMPACT_ATOMS: atom_id res chain seq x y z
N MET A 1 -0.64 17.12 -18.17
CA MET A 1 -0.52 17.26 -16.69
C MET A 1 0.38 18.43 -16.38
N SER A 2 -0.08 19.33 -15.51
CA SER A 2 0.76 20.39 -14.97
C SER A 2 1.79 19.82 -14.00
N GLN A 3 2.91 20.53 -13.83
CA GLN A 3 3.98 20.13 -12.89
C GLN A 3 3.48 20.10 -11.44
N ALA A 4 2.51 20.96 -11.10
CA ALA A 4 1.81 20.95 -9.83
C ALA A 4 1.07 19.62 -9.60
N ALA A 5 0.24 19.18 -10.55
CA ALA A 5 -0.53 17.94 -10.43
C ALA A 5 0.36 16.70 -10.25
N SER A 6 1.50 16.61 -10.95
CA SER A 6 2.46 15.51 -10.75
C SER A 6 3.09 15.52 -9.35
N ARG A 7 3.32 16.71 -8.78
CA ARG A 7 3.90 16.85 -7.45
C ARG A 7 2.91 16.42 -6.37
N ASP A 8 1.65 16.82 -6.51
CA ASP A 8 0.57 16.43 -5.59
C ASP A 8 0.33 14.92 -5.60
N LEU A 9 0.29 14.29 -6.79
CA LEU A 9 0.21 12.84 -6.94
C LEU A 9 1.40 12.10 -6.31
N THR A 10 2.60 12.68 -6.39
CA THR A 10 3.80 12.11 -5.76
C THR A 10 3.69 12.14 -4.23
N PHE A 11 3.31 13.28 -3.65
CA PHE A 11 3.11 13.40 -2.20
C PHE A 11 1.98 12.49 -1.70
N LEU A 12 0.88 12.41 -2.44
CA LEU A 12 -0.21 11.49 -2.16
C LEU A 12 0.28 10.04 -2.18
N GLY A 13 1.03 9.66 -3.22
CA GLY A 13 1.58 8.31 -3.35
C GLY A 13 2.51 7.94 -2.20
N ILE A 14 3.41 8.84 -1.80
CA ILE A 14 4.30 8.65 -0.63
C ILE A 14 3.48 8.53 0.66
N GLY A 15 2.48 9.40 0.85
CA GLY A 15 1.60 9.36 2.01
C GLY A 15 0.87 8.02 2.12
N LEU A 16 0.33 7.52 1.01
CA LEU A 16 -0.32 6.21 0.94
C LEU A 16 0.67 5.07 1.23
N LEU A 17 1.90 5.12 0.72
CA LEU A 17 2.92 4.12 1.07
C LEU A 17 3.28 4.14 2.56
N ALA A 18 3.37 5.32 3.17
CA ALA A 18 3.59 5.45 4.61
C ALA A 18 2.41 4.85 5.42
N SER A 19 1.17 5.12 5.00
CA SER A 19 -0.03 4.53 5.60
C SER A 19 -0.08 3.01 5.44
N ALA A 20 0.39 2.49 4.30
CA ALA A 20 0.53 1.05 4.06
C ALA A 20 1.52 0.42 5.05
N ALA A 21 2.69 1.04 5.24
CA ALA A 21 3.70 0.57 6.19
C ALA A 21 3.16 0.54 7.62
N MET A 22 2.49 1.60 8.08
CA MET A 22 1.90 1.67 9.42
C MET A 22 0.80 0.60 9.61
N SER A 23 -0.05 0.42 8.60
CA SER A 23 -1.07 -0.63 8.62
C SER A 23 -0.45 -2.03 8.64
N GLY A 24 0.66 -2.23 7.92
CA GLY A 24 1.43 -3.48 7.93
C GLY A 24 2.03 -3.80 9.30
N VAL A 25 2.55 -2.79 10.01
CA VAL A 25 3.04 -2.95 11.39
C VAL A 25 1.90 -3.33 12.34
N LEU A 26 0.74 -2.68 12.23
CA LEU A 26 -0.44 -3.03 13.03
C LEU A 26 -0.92 -4.45 12.74
N ALA A 27 -0.98 -4.85 11.47
CA ALA A 27 -1.32 -6.20 11.06
C ALA A 27 -0.33 -7.23 11.65
N TRP A 28 0.97 -6.94 11.60
CA TRP A 28 2.00 -7.81 12.18
C TRP A 28 1.85 -7.98 13.69
N LEU A 29 1.67 -6.88 14.43
CA LEU A 29 1.45 -6.93 15.88
C LEU A 29 0.19 -7.74 16.23
N HIS A 30 -0.87 -7.58 15.45
CA HIS A 30 -2.11 -8.33 15.63
C HIS A 30 -1.93 -9.83 15.36
N MET A 31 -1.27 -10.21 14.25
CA MET A 31 -0.96 -11.60 13.94
C MET A 31 -0.09 -12.25 15.04
N ARG A 32 0.88 -11.50 15.58
CA ARG A 32 1.72 -11.96 16.69
C ARG A 32 0.91 -12.19 17.96
N ALA A 33 -0.02 -11.30 18.29
CA ALA A 33 -0.88 -11.46 19.45
C ALA A 33 -1.79 -12.70 19.31
N LEU A 34 -2.39 -12.89 18.13
CA LEU A 34 -3.21 -14.07 17.80
C LEU A 34 -2.41 -15.37 17.89
N SER A 35 -1.19 -15.39 17.36
CA SER A 35 -0.37 -16.60 17.38
C SER A 35 0.06 -16.99 18.79
N GLN A 36 0.32 -16.01 19.65
CA GLN A 36 0.65 -16.26 21.06
C GLN A 36 -0.56 -16.73 21.88
N ALA A 37 -1.75 -16.18 21.63
CA ALA A 37 -2.95 -16.49 22.40
C ALA A 37 -3.65 -17.78 21.94
N TYR A 38 -3.65 -18.04 20.64
CA TYR A 38 -4.50 -19.07 20.02
C TYR A 38 -3.75 -20.02 19.07
N GLY A 39 -2.46 -19.79 18.82
CA GLY A 39 -1.67 -20.64 17.90
C GLY A 39 -2.03 -20.48 16.42
N VAL A 40 -2.80 -19.45 16.05
CA VAL A 40 -3.26 -19.19 14.67
C VAL A 40 -2.87 -17.79 14.19
N ILE A 41 -2.94 -17.55 12.88
CA ILE A 41 -2.80 -16.22 12.28
C ILE A 41 -4.04 -15.90 11.44
N CYS A 42 -4.37 -14.62 11.28
CA CYS A 42 -5.44 -14.24 10.36
C CYS A 42 -5.09 -14.66 8.92
N GLY A 43 -6.06 -15.22 8.20
CA GLY A 43 -5.90 -15.79 6.86
C GLY A 43 -5.61 -17.29 6.84
N SER A 44 -5.39 -17.95 7.99
CA SER A 44 -5.00 -19.38 8.01
C SER A 44 -6.16 -20.38 7.87
N GLY A 45 -7.41 -19.92 7.83
CA GLY A 45 -8.58 -20.77 7.64
C GLY A 45 -9.68 -20.00 6.90
N GLY A 46 -10.30 -20.62 5.90
CA GLY A 46 -11.38 -20.00 5.14
C GLY A 46 -12.55 -19.58 6.04
N GLY A 47 -13.18 -18.43 5.74
CA GLY A 47 -14.39 -17.95 6.42
C GLY A 47 -14.17 -17.36 7.81
N GLU A 48 -13.79 -18.17 8.80
CA GLU A 48 -13.71 -17.78 10.22
C GLU A 48 -12.43 -17.04 10.59
N LEU A 49 -11.36 -17.20 9.79
CA LEU A 49 -10.07 -16.52 9.97
C LEU A 49 -9.81 -15.57 8.81
N ALA A 50 -10.79 -14.74 8.42
CA ALA A 50 -10.58 -13.71 7.42
C ALA A 50 -9.43 -12.75 7.84
N HIS A 51 -8.77 -12.14 6.85
CA HIS A 51 -7.77 -11.11 7.13
C HIS A 51 -8.38 -9.96 7.93
N CYS A 52 -7.61 -9.39 8.86
CA CYS A 52 -8.08 -8.27 9.65
C CYS A 52 -8.12 -6.97 8.82
N PRO A 53 -8.86 -5.93 9.27
CA PRO A 53 -8.94 -4.64 8.57
C PRO A 53 -7.57 -4.01 8.32
N ALA A 54 -6.60 -4.22 9.20
CA ALA A 54 -5.23 -3.71 9.02
C ALA A 54 -4.50 -4.37 7.84
N CYS A 55 -4.69 -5.68 7.61
CA CYS A 55 -4.16 -6.36 6.43
C CYS A 55 -4.75 -5.79 5.15
N TYR A 56 -6.08 -5.62 5.10
CA TYR A 56 -6.75 -5.04 3.93
C TYR A 56 -6.33 -3.60 3.68
N ALA A 57 -6.24 -2.78 4.72
CA ALA A 57 -5.78 -1.40 4.63
C ALA A 57 -4.33 -1.32 4.13
N ALA A 58 -3.43 -2.17 4.63
CA ALA A 58 -2.04 -2.21 4.18
C ALA A 58 -1.94 -2.46 2.67
N VAL A 59 -2.66 -3.47 2.16
CA VAL A 59 -2.66 -3.79 0.72
C VAL A 59 -3.32 -2.69 -0.11
N GLY A 60 -4.47 -2.16 0.35
CA GLY A 60 -5.19 -1.09 -0.33
C GLY A 60 -4.35 0.19 -0.47
N PHE A 61 -3.69 0.60 0.61
CA PHE A 61 -2.79 1.76 0.60
C PHE A 61 -1.55 1.52 -0.24
N LEU A 62 -0.97 0.32 -0.20
CA LEU A 62 0.19 -0.04 -1.02
C LEU A 62 -0.15 0.06 -2.52
N ALA A 63 -1.24 -0.58 -2.94
CA ALA A 63 -1.68 -0.57 -4.33
C ALA A 63 -2.00 0.86 -4.81
N SER A 64 -2.74 1.62 -3.98
CA SER A 64 -3.11 3.00 -4.30
C SER A 64 -1.89 3.92 -4.38
N GLY A 65 -0.92 3.76 -3.47
CA GLY A 65 0.32 4.53 -3.45
C GLY A 65 1.20 4.26 -4.66
N LEU A 66 1.37 2.98 -5.02
CA LEU A 66 2.10 2.57 -6.23
C LEU A 66 1.44 3.11 -7.50
N LEU A 67 0.09 3.04 -7.58
CA LEU A 67 -0.64 3.57 -8.72
C LEU A 67 -0.48 5.09 -8.84
N ALA A 68 -0.60 5.83 -7.74
CA ALA A 68 -0.41 7.28 -7.73
C ALA A 68 1.01 7.67 -8.21
N LEU A 69 2.04 6.94 -7.76
CA LEU A 69 3.42 7.16 -8.21
C LEU A 69 3.63 6.80 -9.68
N ALA A 70 3.05 5.70 -10.15
CA ALA A 70 3.12 5.31 -11.57
C ALA A 70 2.49 6.38 -12.48
N VAL A 71 1.33 6.91 -12.07
CA VAL A 71 0.64 8.01 -12.77
C VAL A 71 1.48 9.29 -12.76
N ALA A 72 2.13 9.62 -11.65
CA ALA A 72 3.04 10.76 -11.58
C ALA A 72 4.28 10.60 -12.49
N ALA A 73 4.78 9.38 -12.69
CA ALA A 73 5.99 9.09 -13.47
C ALA A 73 5.76 8.97 -14.99
N LEU A 74 4.54 8.66 -15.43
CA LEU A 74 4.15 8.46 -16.83
C LEU A 74 4.61 9.56 -17.81
N PRO A 75 4.45 10.86 -17.53
CA PRO A 75 4.88 11.94 -18.43
C PRO A 75 6.40 11.98 -18.62
N ARG A 76 7.17 11.65 -17.57
CA ARG A 76 8.63 11.64 -17.61
C ARG A 76 9.15 10.49 -18.49
N MET A 77 8.56 9.30 -18.33
CA MET A 77 8.92 8.14 -19.16
C MET A 77 8.58 8.35 -20.64
N ARG A 78 7.45 8.99 -20.94
CA ARG A 78 7.07 9.34 -22.32
C ARG A 78 8.06 10.31 -22.97
N ARG A 79 8.56 11.30 -22.24
CA ARG A 79 9.59 12.24 -22.75
C ARG A 79 10.92 11.54 -23.01
N LEU A 80 11.35 10.63 -22.13
CA LEU A 80 12.58 9.86 -22.34
C LEU A 80 12.50 8.96 -23.57
N LYS A 81 11.36 8.29 -23.80
CA LYS A 81 11.14 7.47 -24.99
C LYS A 81 11.10 8.28 -26.30
N ALA A 82 10.68 9.54 -26.26
CA ALA A 82 10.63 10.40 -27.44
C ALA A 82 11.98 11.04 -27.78
N ALA A 83 12.96 10.98 -26.88
CA ALA A 83 14.30 11.53 -27.04
C ALA A 83 15.35 10.45 -27.37
N ALA A 84 14.94 9.19 -27.45
CA ALA A 84 15.74 8.03 -27.84
C ALA A 84 15.32 7.56 -29.23
#